data_AF-A0A9E6XVM7-F1
#
_entry.id   AF-A0A9E6XVM7-F1
#
_cell.length_a   1.000
_cell.length_b   1.000
_cell.length_c   1.000
_cell.angle_alpha   90.00
_cell.angle_beta   90.00
_cell.angle_gamma   90.00
#
_symmetry.space_group_name_H-M   'P 1'
#
loop_
_entity.id
_entity.type
_entity.pdbx_description
1 polymer ?
#
loop_
_entity_poly.entity_id
_entity_poly.type
_entity_poly.pdbx_seq_one_letter_code
_entity_poly.pdbx_strand_id
1 'polypeptide(L)'
;MTTMHTTLETIVIRPARPEDERALTRLAALDSAAALQGEVLVADVEGDVVAALAVEQDRAVADPFRPTADLVELLRTRARLMGIPGSTNRRRRLSLRRPSPAVALARP
;
A
#
# COMPACT_ATOMS: atom_id res chain seq x y z
N MET A 1 -10.79 -15.47 32.84
CA MET A 1 -11.74 -14.75 31.96
C MET A 1 -10.92 -13.87 31.04
N THR A 2 -10.79 -14.23 29.78
CA THR A 2 -10.00 -13.47 28.80
C THR A 2 -10.92 -12.45 28.14
N THR A 3 -10.76 -11.19 28.48
CA THR A 3 -11.47 -10.09 27.83
C THR A 3 -10.89 -9.92 26.42
N MET A 4 -11.65 -10.30 25.39
CA MET A 4 -11.34 -9.98 24.00
C MET A 4 -11.64 -8.49 23.81
N HIS A 5 -10.60 -7.66 23.83
CA HIS A 5 -10.72 -6.25 23.46
C HIS A 5 -10.77 -6.15 21.94
N THR A 6 -11.94 -5.86 21.38
CA THR A 6 -12.06 -5.49 19.96
C THR A 6 -11.88 -3.99 19.87
N THR A 7 -10.68 -3.53 19.55
CA THR A 7 -10.41 -2.11 19.28
C THR A 7 -10.95 -1.77 17.88
N LEU A 8 -11.74 -0.71 17.78
CA LEU A 8 -12.23 -0.19 16.50
C LEU A 8 -11.30 0.95 16.06
N GLU A 9 -10.52 0.70 15.02
CA GLU A 9 -9.64 1.70 14.42
C GLU A 9 -10.37 2.45 13.30
N THR A 10 -10.18 3.77 13.22
CA THR A 10 -10.73 4.58 12.12
C THR A 10 -9.77 4.55 10.94
N ILE A 11 -10.25 4.11 9.78
CA ILE A 11 -9.49 4.04 8.53
C ILE A 11 -10.01 5.11 7.57
N VAL A 12 -9.12 5.97 7.09
CA VAL A 12 -9.42 7.00 6.09
C VAL A 12 -8.69 6.68 4.79
N ILE A 13 -9.45 6.58 3.70
CA ILE A 13 -8.90 6.42 2.35
C ILE A 13 -9.01 7.75 1.60
N ARG A 14 -7.88 8.28 1.17
CA ARG A 14 -7.82 9.59 0.51
C ARG A 14 -6.70 9.67 -0.53
N PRO A 15 -6.76 10.63 -1.49
CA PRO A 15 -5.60 10.98 -2.30
C PRO A 15 -4.43 11.43 -1.42
N ALA A 16 -3.22 11.06 -1.84
CA ALA A 16 -1.98 11.54 -1.24
C ALA A 16 -1.85 13.06 -1.43
N ARG A 17 -1.31 13.72 -0.42
CA ARG A 17 -1.00 15.15 -0.41
C ARG A 17 0.51 15.34 -0.36
N PRO A 18 1.02 16.55 -0.70
CA PRO A 18 2.46 16.83 -0.62
C PRO A 18 3.07 16.58 0.78
N GLU A 19 2.27 16.77 1.83
CA GLU A 19 2.66 16.47 3.22
C GLU A 19 2.94 14.98 3.50
N ASP A 20 2.36 14.06 2.71
CA ASP A 20 2.52 12.62 2.88
C ASP A 20 3.83 12.08 2.28
N GLU A 21 4.61 12.89 1.53
CA GLU A 21 5.81 12.44 0.82
C GLU A 21 6.82 11.72 1.71
N ARG A 22 7.02 12.23 2.94
CA ARG A 22 7.91 11.60 3.92
C ARG A 22 7.37 10.24 4.38
N ALA A 23 6.07 10.14 4.62
CA ALA A 23 5.43 8.89 5.02
C ALA A 23 5.49 7.85 3.88
N LEU A 24 5.20 8.25 2.64
CA LEU A 24 5.30 7.40 1.46
C LEU A 24 6.74 6.91 1.21
N THR A 25 7.73 7.78 1.39
CA THR A 25 9.15 7.41 1.26
C THR A 25 9.55 6.39 2.32
N ARG A 26 9.14 6.62 3.58
CA ARG A 26 9.37 5.66 4.68
C ARG A 26 8.70 4.32 4.38
N LEU A 27 7.45 4.33 3.93
CA LEU A 27 6.68 3.13 3.64
C LEU A 27 7.30 2.30 2.53
N ALA A 28 7.73 2.96 1.44
CA ALA A 28 8.46 2.30 0.36
C ALA A 28 9.79 1.71 0.84
N ALA A 29 10.51 2.39 1.73
CA ALA A 29 11.73 1.85 2.33
C ALA A 29 11.45 0.61 3.22
N LEU A 30 10.39 0.64 4.02
CA LEU A 30 9.98 -0.51 4.85
C LEU A 30 9.61 -1.72 3.98
N ASP A 31 8.87 -1.50 2.90
CA ASP A 31 8.45 -2.53 1.94
C ASP A 31 9.55 -2.91 0.93
N SER A 32 10.76 -2.32 1.06
CA SER A 32 11.87 -2.49 0.11
C SER A 32 11.45 -2.27 -1.36
N ALA A 33 10.55 -1.32 -1.58
CA ALA A 33 9.94 -0.99 -2.85
C ALA A 33 10.44 0.36 -3.38
N ALA A 34 10.29 0.57 -4.69
CA ALA A 34 10.53 1.87 -5.29
C ALA A 34 9.41 2.85 -4.92
N ALA A 35 9.73 4.15 -4.84
CA ALA A 35 8.75 5.19 -4.60
C ALA A 35 7.60 5.12 -5.61
N LEU A 36 6.37 5.28 -5.11
CA LEU A 36 5.17 5.39 -5.93
C LEU A 36 5.23 6.69 -6.77
N GLN A 37 4.61 6.66 -7.94
CA GLN A 37 4.62 7.77 -8.90
C GLN A 37 3.20 8.01 -9.41
N GLY A 38 2.87 9.25 -9.76
CA GLY A 38 1.56 9.62 -10.30
C GLY A 38 0.50 9.78 -9.20
N GLU A 39 -0.75 9.48 -9.55
CA GLU A 39 -1.87 9.57 -8.61
C GLU A 39 -1.81 8.44 -7.57
N VAL A 40 -1.60 8.82 -6.31
CA VAL A 40 -1.47 7.87 -5.19
C VAL A 40 -2.65 8.03 -4.24
N LEU A 41 -3.23 6.91 -3.84
CA LEU A 41 -4.13 6.81 -2.70
C LEU A 41 -3.37 6.36 -1.46
N VAL A 42 -3.75 6.86 -0.30
CA VAL A 42 -3.23 6.45 1.00
C VAL A 42 -4.34 5.90 1.88
N ALA A 43 -3.98 4.89 2.68
CA ALA A 43 -4.76 4.44 3.82
C ALA A 43 -4.11 4.98 5.08
N ASP A 44 -4.85 5.82 5.75
CA ASP A 44 -4.49 6.50 6.99
C ASP A 44 -5.28 5.84 8.13
N VAL A 45 -4.55 5.34 9.13
CA VAL A 45 -5.11 4.71 10.31
C VAL A 45 -4.76 5.61 11.49
N GLU A 46 -5.77 6.26 12.06
CA GLU A 46 -5.62 7.16 13.21
C GLU A 46 -4.58 8.29 13.05
N GLY A 47 -4.34 8.76 11.82
CA GLY A 47 -3.35 9.80 11.50
C GLY A 47 -2.03 9.26 10.92
N ASP A 48 -1.84 7.94 10.89
CA ASP A 48 -0.65 7.29 10.33
C ASP A 48 -0.93 6.67 8.96
N VAL A 49 -0.18 7.09 7.94
CA VAL A 49 -0.22 6.44 6.62
C VAL A 49 0.52 5.10 6.68
N VAL A 50 -0.23 4.01 6.58
CA VAL A 50 0.27 2.63 6.74
C VAL A 50 0.21 1.80 5.44
N ALA A 51 -0.53 2.27 4.44
CA ALA A 51 -0.57 1.68 3.11
C ALA A 51 -0.79 2.75 2.05
N ALA A 52 -0.29 2.52 0.84
CA ALA A 52 -0.50 3.40 -0.30
C ALA A 52 -0.60 2.60 -1.60
N LEU A 53 -1.33 3.12 -2.59
CA LEU A 53 -1.53 2.51 -3.90
C LEU A 53 -1.39 3.58 -4.98
N ALA A 54 -0.52 3.35 -5.95
CA ALA A 54 -0.48 4.15 -7.17
C ALA A 54 -1.54 3.63 -8.15
N VAL A 55 -2.49 4.49 -8.50
CA VAL A 55 -3.73 4.14 -9.21
C VAL A 55 -3.44 3.63 -10.61
N GLU A 56 -2.55 4.30 -11.34
CA GLU A 56 -2.25 4.00 -12.75
C GLU A 56 -1.47 2.69 -12.92
N GLN A 57 -0.59 2.37 -11.98
CA GLN A 57 0.30 1.22 -12.05
C GLN A 57 -0.23 0.01 -11.25
N ASP A 58 -1.35 0.16 -10.53
CA ASP A 58 -1.92 -0.82 -9.61
C ASP A 58 -0.86 -1.41 -8.64
N ARG A 59 0.06 -0.54 -8.20
CA ARG A 59 1.19 -0.92 -7.34
C ARG A 59 0.94 -0.38 -5.94
N ALA A 60 0.91 -1.27 -4.96
CA ALA A 60 0.81 -0.91 -3.56
C ALA A 60 2.17 -0.96 -2.87
N VAL A 61 2.34 -0.14 -1.84
CA VAL A 61 3.36 -0.28 -0.80
C VAL A 61 2.65 -0.24 0.55
N ALA A 62 3.07 -1.04 1.51
CA ALA A 62 2.42 -1.12 2.81
C ALA A 62 3.42 -1.43 3.92
N ASP A 63 3.03 -1.17 5.17
CA ASP A 63 3.85 -1.48 6.33
C ASP A 63 3.85 -3.02 6.51
N PRO A 64 4.99 -3.71 6.29
CA PRO A 64 5.06 -5.16 6.37
C PRO A 64 5.00 -5.67 7.81
N PHE A 65 5.13 -4.79 8.80
CA PHE A 65 5.08 -5.11 10.22
C PHE A 65 3.68 -4.94 10.81
N ARG A 66 2.68 -4.60 9.98
CA ARG A 66 1.27 -4.47 10.34
C ARG A 66 0.40 -5.32 9.41
N PRO A 67 -0.78 -5.78 9.85
CA PRO A 67 -1.71 -6.54 9.01
C PRO A 67 -2.43 -5.61 8.00
N THR A 68 -1.70 -5.19 6.96
CA THR A 68 -2.15 -4.16 6.00
C THR A 68 -2.81 -4.71 4.75
N ALA A 69 -2.98 -6.03 4.64
CA ALA A 69 -3.54 -6.69 3.45
C ALA A 69 -4.96 -6.18 3.11
N ASP A 70 -5.83 -6.04 4.11
CA ASP A 70 -7.19 -5.55 3.93
C ASP A 70 -7.22 -4.07 3.52
N LEU A 71 -6.25 -3.28 4.01
CA LEU A 71 -6.10 -1.87 3.64
C LEU A 71 -5.70 -1.73 2.17
N VAL A 72 -4.81 -2.59 1.68
CA VAL A 72 -4.42 -2.64 0.26
C VAL A 72 -5.62 -3.01 -0.62
N GLU A 73 -6.44 -3.99 -0.21
CA GLU A 73 -7.66 -4.34 -0.95
C GLU A 73 -8.70 -3.22 -0.94
N LEU A 74 -8.83 -2.49 0.16
CA LEU A 74 -9.69 -1.31 0.24
C LEU A 74 -9.20 -0.19 -0.69
N LEU A 75 -7.89 0.05 -0.74
CA LEU A 75 -7.27 1.00 -1.68
C LEU A 75 -7.53 0.61 -3.14
N ARG A 76 -7.34 -0.66 -3.49
CA ARG A 76 -7.63 -1.18 -4.84
C ARG A 76 -9.10 -1.03 -5.18
N THR A 77 -10.00 -1.30 -4.23
CA THR A 77 -11.43 -1.10 -4.40
C THR A 77 -11.76 0.36 -4.67
N ARG A 78 -11.18 1.28 -3.90
CA ARG A 78 -11.36 2.72 -4.10
C ARG A 78 -10.83 3.18 -5.45
N ALA A 79 -9.63 2.74 -5.84
CA ALA A 79 -9.04 3.06 -7.14
C ALA A 79 -9.93 2.60 -8.30
N ARG A 80 -10.50 1.38 -8.21
CA ARG A 80 -11.50 0.91 -9.18
C ARG A 80 -12.73 1.81 -9.20
N LEU A 81 -13.29 2.18 -8.05
CA LEU A 81 -14.48 3.04 -7.99
C LEU A 81 -14.25 4.45 -8.56
N MET A 82 -13.02 4.96 -8.52
CA MET A 82 -12.67 6.21 -9.18
C MET A 82 -12.57 6.07 -10.71
N GLY A 83 -12.63 4.85 -11.27
CA GLY A 83 -12.32 4.60 -12.69
C GLY A 83 -13.09 3.49 -13.43
N ILE A 84 -14.41 3.27 -13.28
CA ILE A 84 -15.15 2.36 -14.20
C ILE A 84 -16.36 3.09 -14.81
N PRO A 85 -16.57 2.91 -16.14
CA PRO A 85 -16.83 1.58 -16.67
C PRO A 85 -15.84 1.14 -17.77
N GLY A 86 -14.82 0.30 -17.47
CA GLY A 86 -14.36 -0.71 -18.44
C GLY A 86 -12.86 -0.93 -18.67
N SER A 87 -11.90 -0.42 -17.88
CA SER A 87 -10.50 -0.82 -18.08
C SER A 87 -10.19 -2.15 -17.41
N THR A 88 -10.58 -3.23 -18.08
CA THR A 88 -10.00 -4.55 -17.89
C THR A 88 -8.48 -4.47 -18.08
N ASN A 89 -7.68 -4.57 -17.03
CA ASN A 89 -6.28 -4.94 -17.22
C ASN A 89 -6.19 -6.44 -17.56
N ARG A 90 -6.53 -6.73 -18.83
CA ARG A 90 -6.44 -8.02 -19.51
C ARG A 90 -5.00 -8.38 -19.88
N ARG A 91 -4.01 -8.05 -19.05
CA ARG A 91 -2.61 -8.45 -19.27
C ARG A 91 -1.98 -8.76 -17.91
N ARG A 92 -2.15 -9.93 -17.31
CA ARG A 92 -1.75 -11.23 -17.88
C ARG A 92 -0.62 -11.14 -18.89
N ARG A 93 0.44 -10.37 -18.58
CA ARG A 93 1.75 -10.50 -19.21
C ARG A 93 2.85 -10.15 -18.20
N LEU A 94 3.44 -11.21 -17.65
CA LEU A 94 4.88 -11.28 -17.40
C LEU A 94 5.46 -10.53 -16.20
N SER A 95 4.93 -10.69 -14.99
CA SER A 95 5.75 -10.61 -13.77
C SER A 95 5.01 -11.16 -12.55
N LEU A 96 5.05 -12.49 -12.38
CA LEU A 96 5.35 -13.03 -11.07
C LEU A 96 6.80 -12.61 -10.73
N ARG A 97 7.01 -11.30 -10.50
CA ARG A 97 8.21 -10.83 -9.79
C ARG A 97 7.97 -11.27 -8.37
N ARG A 98 8.48 -12.47 -8.12
CA ARG A 98 8.76 -13.00 -6.79
C ARG A 98 9.27 -11.87 -5.90
N PRO A 99 8.82 -11.76 -4.65
CA PRO A 99 9.45 -10.84 -3.71
C PRO A 99 10.95 -11.14 -3.68
N SER A 100 11.75 -10.08 -3.81
CA SER A 100 13.20 -10.14 -3.77
C SER A 100 13.63 -10.78 -2.44
N PRO A 101 14.55 -11.75 -2.43
CA PRO A 101 15.20 -12.14 -1.19
C PRO A 101 16.09 -10.97 -0.74
N ALA A 102 15.64 -10.25 0.28
CA ALA A 102 16.57 -9.56 1.17
C ALA A 102 17.32 -10.63 1.99
N VAL A 103 18.57 -10.33 2.39
CA VAL A 103 19.57 -11.16 3.11
C VAL A 103 20.58 -11.80 2.13
N ALA A 104 21.89 -11.49 2.16
CA ALA A 104 22.74 -11.22 3.31
C ALA A 104 23.88 -10.21 3.00
N LEU A 105 24.07 -9.29 3.95
CA LEU A 105 25.34 -8.64 4.24
C LEU A 105 26.30 -9.68 4.87
N ALA A 106 27.48 -9.86 4.28
CA ALA A 106 28.69 -10.18 5.03
C ALA A 106 29.89 -9.65 4.23
N ARG A 107 30.54 -8.63 4.78
CA ARG A 107 31.75 -7.98 4.25
C ARG A 107 32.99 -8.86 4.52
N PRO A 108 34.06 -8.74 3.71
CA PRO A 108 35.33 -9.43 3.94
C PRO A 108 36.07 -8.88 5.17
#